data_AF-A0A9X0XE44-F1
#
_entry.id   AF-A0A9X0XE44-F1
#
_cell.length_a   1.000
_cell.length_b   1.000
_cell.length_c   1.000
_cell.angle_alpha   90.00
_cell.angle_beta   90.00
_cell.angle_gamma   90.00
#
_symmetry.space_group_name_H-M   'P 1'
#
loop_
_entity.id
_entity.type
_entity.pdbx_description
1 polymer ?
#
loop_
_entity_poly.entity_id
_entity_poly.type
_entity_poly.pdbx_seq_one_letter_code
_entity_poly.pdbx_strand_id
1 'polypeptide(L)'
;AGTPVTVTLSNGAVITIEAGKTTGSVTVDAPKDDVYKDAGTVEATIKDATGGNFENLVASDTPAVTTVNDTIDTSTVSLSATANVAEGETVVYTASVSAPVTGSPVVVTLSNG
;
A
#
# COMPACT_ATOMS: atom_id res chain seq x y z
N ALA A 1 36.42 -6.05 -21.88
CA ALA A 1 35.09 -5.59 -21.44
C ALA A 1 35.16 -5.36 -19.92
N GLY A 2 34.44 -4.36 -19.40
CA GLY A 2 34.46 -4.00 -17.98
C GLY A 2 33.86 -5.07 -17.05
N THR A 3 33.92 -4.85 -15.74
CA THR A 3 33.27 -5.69 -14.73
C THR A 3 31.77 -5.35 -14.63
N PRO A 4 30.94 -6.17 -13.95
CA PRO A 4 29.57 -5.78 -13.62
C PRO A 4 29.51 -4.46 -12.84
N VAL A 5 28.36 -3.78 -12.91
CA VAL A 5 28.01 -2.64 -12.06
C VAL A 5 27.00 -3.11 -11.02
N THR A 6 27.21 -2.71 -9.77
CA THR A 6 26.26 -2.93 -8.67
C THR A 6 25.70 -1.58 -8.23
N VAL A 7 24.37 -1.46 -8.22
CA VAL A 7 23.64 -0.27 -7.80
C VAL A 7 22.85 -0.63 -6.55
N THR A 8 23.15 0.05 -5.44
CA THR A 8 22.39 -0.07 -4.18
C THR A 8 21.38 1.06 -4.11
N LEU A 9 20.12 0.72 -3.88
CA LEU A 9 19.02 1.68 -3.74
C LEU A 9 18.81 2.09 -2.27
N SER A 10 18.16 3.22 -2.03
CA SER A 10 17.88 3.74 -0.68
C SER A 10 16.97 2.83 0.16
N ASN A 11 16.12 2.03 -0.49
CA ASN A 11 15.30 0.99 0.14
C ASN A 11 16.07 -0.31 0.43
N GLY A 12 17.37 -0.37 0.15
CA GLY A 12 18.24 -1.53 0.39
C GLY A 12 18.27 -2.56 -0.74
N ALA A 13 17.44 -2.41 -1.79
CA ALA A 13 17.47 -3.29 -2.95
C ALA A 13 18.77 -3.10 -3.76
N VAL A 14 19.21 -4.18 -4.42
CA VAL A 14 20.45 -4.18 -5.22
C VAL A 14 20.13 -4.56 -6.65
N ILE A 15 20.54 -3.71 -7.60
CA ILE A 15 20.49 -3.99 -9.04
C ILE A 15 21.91 -4.35 -9.49
N THR A 16 22.04 -5.46 -10.22
CA THR A 16 23.28 -5.82 -10.91
C THR A 16 23.11 -5.65 -12.41
N ILE A 17 24.01 -4.87 -13.03
CA ILE A 17 24.13 -4.75 -14.48
C ILE A 17 25.33 -5.60 -14.88
N GLU A 18 25.07 -6.68 -15.60
CA GLU A 18 26.13 -7.62 -16.01
C GLU A 18 27.15 -6.98 -16.97
N ALA A 19 28.37 -7.52 -16.99
CA ALA A 19 29.41 -7.07 -17.89
C ALA A 19 28.94 -7.12 -19.36
N GLY A 20 29.13 -6.01 -20.09
CA GLY A 20 28.69 -5.88 -21.48
C GLY A 20 27.19 -5.66 -21.66
N LYS A 21 26.42 -5.49 -20.57
CA LYS A 21 25.02 -5.06 -20.59
C LYS A 21 24.90 -3.60 -20.15
N THR A 22 23.74 -3.03 -20.43
CA THR A 22 23.38 -1.65 -20.07
C THR A 22 22.20 -1.57 -19.12
N THR A 23 21.60 -2.71 -18.78
CA THR A 23 20.40 -2.79 -17.94
C THR A 23 20.51 -3.91 -16.93
N GLY A 24 19.86 -3.68 -15.79
CA GLY A 24 19.60 -4.64 -14.73
C GLY A 24 18.30 -4.23 -14.05
N SER A 25 17.68 -5.13 -13.31
CA SER A 25 16.43 -4.85 -12.60
C SER A 25 16.39 -5.57 -11.25
N VAL A 26 15.52 -5.08 -10.39
CA VAL A 26 15.14 -5.71 -9.12
C VAL A 26 13.64 -5.53 -8.94
N THR A 27 12.99 -6.51 -8.32
CA THR A 27 11.56 -6.45 -7.98
C THR A 27 11.41 -6.09 -6.51
N VAL A 28 10.49 -5.17 -6.23
CA VAL A 28 10.08 -4.77 -4.88
C VAL A 28 8.57 -4.88 -4.85
N ASP A 29 8.02 -5.52 -3.81
CA ASP A 29 6.58 -5.67 -3.65
C ASP A 29 5.92 -4.33 -3.38
N ALA A 30 4.77 -4.10 -4.01
CA ALA A 30 3.90 -2.98 -3.64
C ALA A 30 3.27 -3.24 -2.25
N PRO A 31 2.78 -2.19 -1.56
CA PRO A 31 1.92 -2.35 -0.41
C PRO A 31 0.76 -3.32 -0.70
N LYS A 32 0.34 -4.06 0.33
CA LYS A 32 -0.78 -5.00 0.21
C LYS A 32 -2.09 -4.23 0.26
N ASP A 33 -3.05 -4.73 -0.50
CA ASP A 33 -4.42 -4.25 -0.54
C ASP A 33 -5.12 -4.42 0.82
N ASP A 34 -5.90 -3.42 1.22
CA ASP A 34 -6.78 -3.47 2.38
C ASP A 34 -8.06 -2.65 2.18
N VAL A 35 -9.02 -2.79 3.12
CA VAL A 35 -10.38 -2.23 3.01
C VAL A 35 -10.43 -0.70 3.20
N TYR A 36 -9.33 -0.08 3.61
CA TYR A 36 -9.23 1.33 3.94
C TYR A 36 -8.57 2.11 2.82
N LYS A 37 -9.03 3.35 2.62
CA LYS A 37 -8.47 4.22 1.58
C LYS A 37 -7.08 4.69 1.98
N ASP A 38 -6.04 4.13 1.37
CA ASP A 38 -4.65 4.46 1.69
C ASP A 38 -3.76 4.63 0.44
N ALA A 39 -4.23 5.40 -0.55
CA ALA A 39 -3.43 5.75 -1.73
C ALA A 39 -2.00 6.19 -1.35
N GLY A 40 -1.01 5.48 -1.88
CA GLY A 40 0.38 5.58 -1.44
C GLY A 40 1.36 5.81 -2.58
N THR A 41 2.63 6.01 -2.22
CA THR A 41 3.74 6.12 -3.17
C THR A 41 4.89 5.24 -2.71
N VAL A 42 5.52 4.54 -3.65
CA VAL A 42 6.79 3.85 -3.43
C VAL A 42 7.87 4.60 -4.20
N GLU A 43 8.95 4.94 -3.51
CA GLU A 43 10.09 5.64 -4.12
C GLU A 43 11.43 5.03 -3.71
N ALA A 44 12.41 5.14 -4.61
CA ALA A 44 13.78 4.74 -4.36
C ALA A 44 14.76 5.67 -5.10
N THR A 45 15.91 5.95 -4.48
CA THR A 45 17.02 6.70 -5.06
C THR A 45 18.25 5.80 -5.15
N ILE A 46 19.21 6.15 -6.00
CA ILE A 46 20.51 5.48 -6.00
C ILE A 46 21.27 5.95 -4.76
N LYS A 47 21.63 5.01 -3.88
CA LYS A 47 22.46 5.27 -2.71
C LYS A 47 23.93 5.13 -3.04
N ASP A 48 24.29 4.10 -3.81
CA ASP A 48 25.66 3.82 -4.23
C ASP A 48 25.67 3.09 -5.57
N ALA A 49 26.67 3.35 -6.42
CA ALA A 49 26.88 2.64 -7.67
C ALA A 49 28.38 2.42 -7.88
N THR A 50 28.78 1.15 -7.97
CA THR A 50 30.20 0.75 -8.07
C THR A 50 30.40 -0.33 -9.14
N GLY A 51 31.65 -0.47 -9.61
CA GLY A 51 32.01 -1.45 -10.65
C GLY A 51 32.08 -0.85 -12.05
N GLY A 52 31.86 -1.65 -13.09
CA GLY A 52 31.97 -1.23 -14.49
C GLY A 52 33.38 -0.94 -15.02
N ASN A 53 34.32 -0.58 -14.15
CA ASN A 53 35.65 -0.08 -14.51
C ASN A 53 35.60 1.15 -15.43
N PHE A 54 34.64 2.05 -15.18
CA PHE A 54 34.52 3.31 -15.90
C PHE A 54 35.51 4.35 -15.38
N GLU A 55 36.01 5.23 -16.25
CA GLU A 55 36.87 6.35 -15.89
C GLU A 55 36.14 7.36 -14.99
N ASN A 56 34.83 7.51 -15.21
CA ASN A 56 33.95 8.34 -14.39
C ASN A 56 32.53 7.76 -14.42
N LEU A 57 32.03 7.33 -13.26
CA LEU A 57 30.65 6.88 -13.06
C LEU A 57 29.93 7.87 -12.16
N VAL A 58 28.85 8.46 -12.66
CA VAL A 58 28.03 9.43 -11.91
C VAL A 58 26.63 8.85 -11.78
N ALA A 59 26.18 8.67 -10.53
CA ALA A 59 24.82 8.27 -10.23
C ALA A 59 23.85 9.46 -10.25
N SER A 60 22.60 9.21 -10.59
CA SER A 60 21.53 10.22 -10.50
C SER A 60 20.96 10.26 -9.08
N ASP A 61 20.80 11.46 -8.53
CA ASP A 61 20.15 11.68 -7.22
C ASP A 61 18.62 11.78 -7.30
N THR A 62 18.05 11.84 -8.51
CA THR A 62 16.60 11.92 -8.72
C THR A 62 15.90 10.64 -8.26
N PRO A 63 14.89 10.71 -7.37
CA PRO A 63 14.08 9.56 -6.99
C PRO A 63 13.30 8.98 -8.17
N ALA A 64 13.26 7.65 -8.25
CA ALA A 64 12.28 6.93 -9.04
C ALA A 64 11.02 6.77 -8.18
N VAL A 65 9.89 7.33 -8.62
CA VAL A 65 8.62 7.36 -7.87
C VAL A 65 7.56 6.58 -8.62
N THR A 66 6.84 5.72 -7.91
CA THR A 66 5.68 4.97 -8.42
C THR A 66 4.47 5.26 -7.55
N THR A 67 3.38 5.69 -8.18
CA THR A 67 2.09 5.84 -7.51
C THR A 67 1.43 4.47 -7.34
N VAL A 68 0.96 4.18 -6.13
CA VAL A 68 0.17 2.98 -5.83
C VAL A 68 -1.28 3.39 -5.74
N ASN A 69 -2.09 2.87 -6.68
CA ASN A 69 -3.52 3.11 -6.68
C ASN A 69 -4.20 2.13 -5.73
N ASP A 70 -4.92 2.71 -4.77
CA ASP A 70 -5.83 1.99 -3.88
C ASP A 70 -6.94 1.28 -4.68
N THR A 71 -7.35 0.09 -4.21
CA THR A 71 -8.50 -0.60 -4.80
C THR A 71 -9.79 -0.21 -4.10
N ILE A 72 -10.92 -0.36 -4.79
CA ILE A 72 -12.21 -0.03 -4.18
C ILE A 72 -12.76 -1.25 -3.47
N ASP A 73 -12.71 -1.23 -2.14
CA ASP A 73 -13.42 -2.18 -1.29
C ASP A 73 -14.78 -1.67 -0.84
N THR A 74 -15.79 -2.54 -0.90
CA THR A 74 -17.16 -2.21 -0.49
C THR A 74 -17.44 -2.73 0.92
N SER A 75 -17.65 -1.81 1.86
CA SER A 75 -18.20 -2.11 3.17
C SER A 75 -19.71 -1.87 3.21
N THR A 76 -20.44 -2.73 3.89
CA THR A 76 -21.90 -2.67 4.02
C THR A 76 -22.31 -2.43 5.47
N VAL A 77 -23.44 -1.75 5.65
CA VAL A 77 -24.11 -1.59 6.95
C VAL A 77 -25.37 -2.44 6.93
N SER A 78 -25.56 -3.27 7.96
CA SER A 78 -26.77 -4.05 8.18
C SER A 78 -27.44 -3.64 9.49
N LEU A 79 -28.76 -3.82 9.57
CA LEU A 79 -29.55 -3.58 10.77
C LEU A 79 -30.35 -4.83 11.10
N SER A 80 -30.26 -5.26 12.35
CA SER A 80 -31.06 -6.35 12.90
C SER A 80 -31.81 -5.89 14.14
N ALA A 81 -32.89 -6.61 14.48
CA ALA A 81 -33.67 -6.37 15.68
C ALA A 81 -33.97 -7.69 16.38
N THR A 82 -34.25 -7.64 17.69
CA THR A 82 -34.86 -8.76 18.40
C THR A 82 -36.16 -9.18 17.71
N ALA A 83 -36.23 -10.43 17.26
CA ALA A 83 -37.28 -10.92 16.38
C ALA A 83 -38.68 -10.91 17.02
N ASN A 84 -38.78 -11.22 18.31
CA ASN A 84 -40.03 -11.26 19.06
C ASN A 84 -39.76 -10.82 20.49
N VAL A 85 -40.69 -10.05 21.05
CA VAL A 85 -40.70 -9.63 22.46
C VAL A 85 -42.14 -9.71 22.97
N ALA A 86 -42.33 -9.92 24.28
CA ALA A 86 -43.64 -9.77 24.90
C ALA A 86 -43.97 -8.28 25.10
N GLU A 87 -45.25 -7.96 25.32
CA GLU A 87 -45.63 -6.59 25.69
C GLU A 87 -44.93 -6.16 26.98
N GLY A 88 -44.36 -4.95 26.97
CA GLY A 88 -43.59 -4.41 28.10
C GLY A 88 -42.09 -4.74 28.09
N GLU A 89 -41.63 -5.61 27.19
CA GLU A 89 -40.22 -5.97 27.05
C GLU A 89 -39.47 -5.03 26.09
N THR A 90 -38.13 -5.04 26.18
CA THR A 90 -37.25 -4.17 25.37
C THR A 90 -36.94 -4.77 24.00
N VAL A 91 -37.10 -3.97 22.93
CA VAL A 91 -36.60 -4.30 21.58
C VAL A 91 -35.17 -3.78 21.44
N VAL A 92 -34.24 -4.64 21.03
CA VAL A 92 -32.84 -4.25 20.78
C VAL A 92 -32.60 -4.21 19.29
N TYR A 93 -32.15 -3.05 18.80
CA TYR A 93 -31.65 -2.87 17.44
C TYR A 93 -30.13 -2.93 17.44
N THR A 94 -29.55 -3.68 16.51
CA THR A 94 -28.09 -3.79 16.33
C THR A 94 -27.73 -3.45 14.89
N ALA A 95 -27.01 -2.34 14.72
CA ALA A 95 -26.35 -2.03 13.45
C ALA A 95 -24.98 -2.72 13.41
N SER A 96 -24.57 -3.22 12.25
CA SER A 96 -23.27 -3.86 12.05
C SER A 96 -22.64 -3.39 10.75
N VAL A 97 -21.32 -3.17 10.77
CA VAL A 97 -20.52 -2.83 9.60
C VAL A 97 -19.69 -4.05 9.22
N SER A 98 -19.58 -4.37 7.94
CA SER A 98 -18.84 -5.55 7.47
C SER A 98 -17.31 -5.44 7.61
N ALA A 99 -16.81 -4.25 7.93
CA ALA A 99 -15.41 -3.98 8.24
C ALA A 99 -15.29 -3.12 9.51
N PRO A 100 -14.19 -3.22 10.28
CA PRO A 100 -13.98 -2.40 11.47
C PRO A 100 -13.95 -0.90 11.12
N VAL A 101 -14.65 -0.10 11.92
CA VAL A 101 -14.63 1.36 11.76
C VAL A 101 -13.30 1.92 12.25
N THR A 102 -12.63 2.71 11.43
CA THR A 102 -11.38 3.41 11.75
C THR A 102 -11.54 4.92 11.56
N GLY A 103 -10.73 5.71 12.24
CA GLY A 103 -10.81 7.17 12.21
C GLY A 103 -12.06 7.70 12.92
N SER A 104 -13.00 8.25 12.15
CA SER A 104 -14.23 8.84 12.68
C SER A 104 -15.35 7.80 12.83
N PRO A 105 -16.17 7.86 13.89
CA PRO A 105 -17.30 6.95 14.06
C PRO A 105 -18.30 7.00 12.91
N VAL A 106 -18.88 5.85 12.57
CA VAL A 106 -20.06 5.77 11.71
C VAL A 106 -21.28 6.16 12.54
N VAL A 107 -21.99 7.20 12.13
CA VAL A 107 -23.27 7.61 12.75
C VAL A 107 -24.41 7.01 11.95
N VAL A 108 -25.23 6.19 12.63
CA VAL A 108 -26.46 5.63 12.06
C VAL A 108 -27.64 6.33 12.73
N THR A 109 -28.43 7.04 11.93
CA THR A 109 -29.70 7.62 12.38
C THR A 109 -30.84 6.69 11.99
N LEU A 110 -31.67 6.29 12.96
CA LEU A 110 -32.85 5.49 12.66
C LEU A 110 -33.98 6.40 12.20
N SER A 111 -34.90 5.85 11.40
CA SER A 111 -36.02 6.63 10.85
C SER A 111 -37.00 7.12 11.91
N ASN A 112 -36.96 6.53 13.11
CA ASN A 112 -37.76 6.92 14.26
C ASN A 112 -37.07 7.96 15.17
N GLY A 113 -35.90 8.49 14.77
CA GLY A 113 -35.14 9.51 15.50
C GLY A 113 -34.05 8.93 16.40
#